data_AF-A0A0U3G623-F1
#
_entry.id   AF-A0A0U3G623-F1
#
_cell.length_a   1.000
_cell.length_b   1.000
_cell.length_c   1.000
_cell.angle_alpha   90.00
_cell.angle_beta   90.00
_cell.angle_gamma   90.00
#
_symmetry.space_group_name_H-M   'P 1'
#
loop_
_entity.id
_entity.type
_entity.pdbx_description
1 polymer ?
#
loop_
_entity_poly.entity_id
_entity_poly.type
_entity_poly.pdbx_seq_one_letter_code
_entity_poly.pdbx_strand_id
1 'polypeptide(L)'
;MLPEPAHHTAVERAVTVHQSTPLPSAAVAPAPVIAVPPGTVPTVASVVLPDGRVVTGYSLGPMQSDPVTAVKPPISRAAVNVALGGVGFLAVCGGLLLLTTFITALTALITQLITLAAVVFGGWIAVQVFSASSYKGGTTVNIRKAVIKRNHFHG
;
A
#
# COMPACT_ATOMS: atom_id res chain seq x y z
N MET A 1 -40.43 -85.19 56.88
CA MET A 1 -39.25 -85.19 55.99
C MET A 1 -39.69 -85.66 54.62
N LEU A 2 -39.62 -84.74 53.65
CA LEU A 2 -39.81 -84.96 52.21
C LEU A 2 -38.80 -84.03 51.52
N PRO A 3 -38.09 -84.45 50.45
CA PRO A 3 -37.04 -83.64 49.86
C PRO A 3 -37.66 -82.60 48.93
N GLU A 4 -37.38 -81.31 49.15
CA GLU A 4 -37.82 -80.24 48.25
C GLU A 4 -36.72 -79.97 47.20
N PRO A 5 -37.08 -79.72 45.92
CA PRO A 5 -36.20 -79.92 44.78
C PRO A 5 -35.04 -78.94 44.65
N ALA A 6 -33.92 -79.47 44.14
CA ALA A 6 -32.74 -78.72 43.79
C ALA A 6 -32.96 -77.79 42.57
N HIS A 7 -32.42 -76.58 42.70
CA HIS A 7 -31.92 -75.65 41.67
C HIS A 7 -32.79 -75.35 40.45
N HIS A 8 -33.20 -74.08 40.34
CA HIS A 8 -33.25 -73.38 39.05
C HIS A 8 -32.20 -72.26 39.10
N THR A 9 -30.96 -72.60 38.79
CA THR A 9 -29.98 -71.61 38.38
C THR A 9 -30.48 -71.01 37.07
N ALA A 10 -30.49 -69.67 37.01
CA ALA A 10 -30.89 -68.93 35.82
C ALA A 10 -30.14 -69.49 34.60
N VAL A 11 -30.92 -69.84 33.57
CA VAL A 11 -30.46 -70.27 32.25
C VAL A 11 -29.22 -69.46 31.86
N GLU A 12 -28.10 -70.16 31.76
CA GLU A 12 -26.83 -69.67 31.24
C GLU A 12 -27.11 -69.14 29.84
N ARG A 13 -27.37 -67.83 29.76
CA ARG A 13 -27.65 -67.14 28.52
C ARG A 13 -26.39 -67.32 27.69
N ALA A 14 -26.50 -68.10 26.62
CA ALA A 14 -25.43 -68.33 25.67
C ALA A 14 -24.76 -66.99 25.37
N VAL A 15 -23.52 -66.83 25.85
CA VAL A 15 -22.71 -65.66 25.55
C VAL A 15 -22.48 -65.73 24.06
N THR A 16 -23.17 -64.88 23.30
CA THR A 16 -22.88 -64.65 21.89
C THR A 16 -21.48 -64.02 21.83
N VAL A 17 -20.48 -64.89 21.71
CA VAL A 17 -19.11 -64.47 21.43
C VAL A 17 -19.12 -63.91 20.02
N HIS A 18 -19.13 -62.58 19.92
CA HIS A 18 -18.86 -61.92 18.65
C HIS A 18 -17.41 -62.22 18.27
N GLN A 19 -17.22 -63.16 17.34
CA GLN A 19 -15.96 -63.30 16.63
C GLN A 19 -15.75 -62.04 15.79
N SER A 20 -14.72 -61.27 16.14
CA SER A 20 -14.23 -60.19 15.31
C SER A 20 -13.81 -60.79 13.96
N THR A 21 -14.50 -60.39 12.90
CA THR A 21 -14.11 -60.74 11.54
C THR A 21 -12.68 -60.22 11.31
N PRO A 22 -11.71 -61.09 10.97
CA PRO A 22 -10.37 -60.64 10.64
C PRO A 22 -10.47 -59.75 9.40
N LEU A 23 -10.18 -58.46 9.55
CA LEU A 23 -9.97 -57.60 8.40
C LEU A 23 -8.78 -58.17 7.62
N PRO A 24 -8.87 -58.35 6.29
CA PRO A 24 -7.71 -58.73 5.50
C PRO A 24 -6.61 -57.70 5.78
N SER A 25 -5.41 -58.17 6.13
CA SER A 25 -4.24 -57.31 6.31
C SER A 25 -4.09 -56.45 5.07
N ALA A 26 -4.43 -55.17 5.18
CA ALA A 26 -4.14 -54.21 4.14
C ALA A 26 -2.66 -54.35 3.82
N ALA A 27 -2.34 -54.57 2.54
CA ALA A 27 -0.97 -54.62 2.08
C ALA A 27 -0.22 -53.45 2.72
N VAL A 28 0.85 -53.76 3.46
CA VAL A 28 1.68 -52.77 4.13
C VAL A 28 2.34 -51.95 3.03
N ALA A 29 1.66 -50.91 2.57
CA ALA A 29 2.31 -49.82 1.88
C ALA A 29 3.35 -49.28 2.88
N PRO A 30 4.61 -49.07 2.48
CA PRO A 30 5.60 -48.47 3.35
C PRO A 30 5.06 -47.10 3.76
N ALA A 31 4.55 -47.01 4.99
CA ALA A 31 4.24 -45.73 5.59
C ALA A 31 5.56 -44.95 5.65
N PRO A 32 5.58 -43.66 5.26
CA PRO A 32 6.77 -42.85 5.40
C PRO A 32 7.30 -42.99 6.81
N VAL A 33 8.58 -43.37 6.94
CA VAL A 33 9.28 -43.39 8.22
C VAL A 33 9.40 -41.94 8.71
N ILE A 34 8.43 -41.50 9.49
CA ILE A 34 8.47 -40.19 10.14
C ILE A 34 9.49 -40.31 11.27
N ALA A 35 10.54 -39.50 11.19
CA ALA A 35 11.52 -39.39 12.26
C ALA A 35 10.80 -38.87 13.51
N VAL A 36 10.70 -39.72 14.52
CA VAL A 36 10.21 -39.33 15.85
C VAL A 36 11.22 -38.35 16.46
N PRO A 37 10.81 -37.13 16.86
CA PRO A 37 11.72 -36.16 17.45
C PRO A 37 12.38 -36.74 18.71
N PRO A 38 13.71 -36.61 18.87
CA PRO A 38 14.40 -37.07 20.08
C PRO A 38 13.90 -36.26 21.28
N GLY A 39 13.13 -36.92 22.16
CA GLY A 39 12.53 -36.30 23.35
C GLY A 39 11.07 -36.66 23.62
N THR A 40 10.36 -37.22 22.65
CA THR A 40 9.00 -37.76 22.86
C THR A 40 9.07 -39.17 23.43
N VAL A 41 9.39 -39.29 24.72
CA VAL A 41 9.36 -40.58 25.42
C VAL A 41 7.89 -41.01 25.54
N PRO A 42 7.45 -42.09 24.87
CA PRO A 42 6.07 -42.56 25.00
C PRO A 42 5.86 -43.05 26.44
N THR A 43 4.85 -42.50 27.11
CA THR A 43 4.45 -43.01 28.43
C THR A 43 3.77 -44.36 28.25
N VAL A 44 4.31 -45.37 28.93
CA VAL A 44 3.79 -46.73 28.93
C VAL A 44 3.06 -46.96 30.24
N ALA A 45 1.79 -47.35 30.15
CA ALA A 45 0.99 -47.75 31.30
C ALA A 45 0.52 -49.19 31.10
N SER A 46 0.65 -50.02 32.13
CA SER A 46 0.16 -51.40 32.12
C SER A 46 -0.83 -51.58 33.25
N VAL A 47 -2.00 -52.11 32.92
CA VAL A 47 -3.07 -52.39 33.89
C VAL A 47 -3.46 -53.86 33.79
N VAL A 48 -3.52 -54.52 34.94
CA VAL A 48 -3.96 -55.92 35.05
C VAL A 48 -5.48 -55.91 35.28
N LEU A 49 -6.22 -56.54 34.37
CA LEU A 49 -7.67 -56.67 34.48
C LEU A 49 -8.04 -57.76 35.52
N PRO A 50 -9.27 -57.75 36.06
CA PRO A 50 -9.72 -58.70 37.07
C PRO A 50 -9.70 -60.17 36.62
N ASP A 51 -9.60 -60.42 35.32
CA ASP A 51 -9.49 -61.73 34.68
C ASP A 51 -8.04 -62.19 34.45
N GLY A 52 -7.07 -61.45 35.00
CA GLY A 52 -5.64 -61.76 34.92
C GLY A 52 -4.95 -61.31 33.64
N ARG A 53 -5.67 -60.68 32.70
CA ARG A 53 -5.08 -60.18 31.45
C ARG A 53 -4.36 -58.85 31.68
N VAL A 54 -3.18 -58.69 31.09
CA VAL A 54 -2.38 -57.46 31.18
C VAL A 54 -2.56 -56.66 29.90
N VAL A 55 -3.06 -55.43 30.02
CA VAL A 55 -3.20 -54.49 28.90
C VAL A 55 -2.13 -53.42 29.01
N THR A 56 -1.20 -53.42 28.06
CA THR A 56 -0.16 -52.40 27.95
C THR A 56 -0.60 -51.34 26.94
N GLY A 57 -0.82 -50.12 27.43
CA GLY A 57 -1.10 -48.95 26.62
C GLY A 57 0.16 -48.12 26.38
N TYR A 58 0.32 -47.65 25.15
CA TYR A 58 1.35 -46.68 24.76
C TYR A 58 0.64 -45.38 24.41
N SER A 59 0.88 -44.31 25.19
CA SER A 59 0.35 -42.98 24.85
C SER A 59 1.47 -42.15 24.22
N LEU A 60 1.27 -41.77 22.96
CA LEU A 60 2.00 -40.68 22.34
C LEU A 60 1.26 -39.38 22.70
N GLY A 61 1.95 -38.44 23.35
CA GLY A 61 1.39 -37.11 23.56
C GLY A 61 1.03 -36.49 22.21
N PRO A 62 -0.13 -35.80 22.07
CA PRO A 62 -0.48 -35.15 20.83
C PRO A 62 0.63 -34.17 20.48
N MET A 63 1.29 -34.37 19.32
CA MET A 63 2.19 -33.37 18.77
C MET A 63 1.33 -32.15 18.48
N GLN A 64 1.46 -31.12 19.32
CA GLN A 64 0.97 -29.80 18.98
C GLN A 64 1.67 -29.44 17.67
N SER A 65 0.94 -29.43 16.56
CA SER A 65 1.43 -28.82 15.34
C SER A 65 1.75 -27.38 15.71
N ASP A 66 3.04 -27.02 15.70
CA ASP A 66 3.46 -25.62 15.78
C ASP A 66 2.53 -24.82 14.86
N PRO A 67 1.95 -23.70 15.34
CA PRO A 67 1.06 -22.92 14.52
C PRO A 67 1.83 -22.60 13.25
N VAL A 68 1.42 -23.22 12.14
CA VAL A 68 2.00 -23.00 10.81
C VAL A 68 2.05 -21.51 10.70
N THR A 69 3.29 -21.05 10.73
CA THR A 69 3.73 -19.66 10.68
C THR A 69 2.70 -18.92 9.87
N ALA A 70 2.00 -17.96 10.49
CA ALA A 70 1.10 -17.07 9.78
C ALA A 70 1.79 -16.72 8.47
N VAL A 71 1.34 -17.32 7.36
CA VAL A 71 2.00 -17.21 6.08
C VAL A 71 1.69 -15.79 5.67
N LYS A 72 2.55 -14.88 6.13
CA LYS A 72 2.62 -13.53 5.60
C LYS A 72 2.65 -13.76 4.09
N PRO A 73 1.69 -13.22 3.32
CA PRO A 73 1.64 -13.45 1.90
C PRO A 73 3.04 -13.19 1.36
N PRO A 74 3.60 -14.06 0.50
CA PRO A 74 4.91 -13.82 -0.08
C PRO A 74 4.81 -12.54 -0.91
N ILE A 75 5.04 -11.39 -0.29
CA ILE A 75 5.05 -10.11 -0.96
C ILE A 75 6.29 -10.19 -1.83
N SER A 76 6.06 -10.34 -3.13
CA SER A 76 7.14 -10.40 -4.11
C SER A 76 8.01 -9.16 -3.91
N ARG A 77 9.28 -9.38 -3.54
CA ARG A 77 10.24 -8.26 -3.40
C ARG A 77 10.38 -7.50 -4.71
N ALA A 78 10.18 -8.19 -5.84
CA ALA A 78 10.08 -7.54 -7.14
C ALA A 78 8.90 -6.57 -7.20
N ALA A 79 7.71 -6.94 -6.72
CA ALA A 79 6.55 -6.05 -6.69
C ALA A 79 6.80 -4.83 -5.79
N VAL A 80 7.45 -5.00 -4.63
CA VAL A 80 7.81 -3.89 -3.74
C VAL A 80 8.84 -2.97 -4.39
N ASN A 81 9.88 -3.53 -5.03
CA ASN A 81 10.91 -2.75 -5.72
C ASN A 81 10.35 -2.01 -6.93
N VAL A 82 9.41 -2.61 -7.67
CA VAL A 82 8.71 -1.97 -8.80
C VAL A 82 7.82 -0.83 -8.30
N ALA A 83 7.10 -1.04 -7.20
CA ALA A 83 6.29 0.02 -6.59
C ALA A 83 7.16 1.17 -6.07
N LEU A 84 8.26 0.89 -5.36
CA LEU A 84 9.21 1.90 -4.91
C LEU A 84 9.86 2.63 -6.09
N GLY A 85 10.22 1.90 -7.15
CA GLY A 85 10.79 2.44 -8.38
C GLY A 85 9.82 3.35 -9.13
N GLY A 86 8.54 2.96 -9.23
CA GLY A 86 7.48 3.76 -9.83
C GLY A 86 7.19 5.05 -9.06
N VAL A 87 7.14 4.99 -7.72
CA VAL A 87 6.99 6.19 -6.87
C VAL A 87 8.22 7.11 -6.99
N GLY A 88 9.43 6.55 -7.00
CA GLY A 88 10.66 7.32 -7.22
C GLY A 88 10.67 8.02 -8.57
N PHE A 89 10.24 7.32 -9.63
CA PHE A 89 10.14 7.90 -10.97
C PHE A 89 9.09 9.01 -11.05
N LEU A 90 7.90 8.81 -10.47
CA LEU A 90 6.87 9.86 -10.42
C LEU A 90 7.31 11.06 -9.59
N ALA A 91 8.03 10.85 -8.48
CA ALA A 91 8.56 11.94 -7.67
C ALA A 91 9.62 12.75 -8.44
N VAL A 92 10.55 12.09 -9.14
CA VAL A 92 11.57 12.77 -9.95
C VAL A 92 10.96 13.45 -11.16
N CYS A 93 10.11 12.75 -11.92
CA CYS A 93 9.46 13.30 -13.11
C CYS A 93 8.50 14.45 -12.76
N GLY A 94 7.64 14.26 -11.76
CA GLY A 94 6.76 15.30 -11.25
C GLY A 94 7.53 16.47 -10.65
N GLY A 95 8.61 16.21 -9.92
CA GLY A 95 9.50 17.23 -9.37
C GLY A 95 10.18 18.07 -10.46
N LEU A 96 10.69 17.43 -11.53
CA LEU A 96 11.26 18.14 -12.67
C LEU A 96 10.21 18.99 -13.39
N LEU A 97 9.01 18.45 -13.63
CA LEU A 97 7.92 19.22 -14.24
C LEU A 97 7.55 20.43 -13.38
N LEU A 98 7.35 20.25 -12.08
CA LEU A 98 7.05 21.35 -11.15
C LEU A 98 8.17 22.37 -11.12
N LEU A 99 9.43 21.95 -11.04
CA LEU A 99 10.57 22.85 -11.05
C LEU A 99 10.65 23.67 -12.35
N THR A 100 10.50 23.03 -13.51
CA THR A 100 10.49 23.72 -14.80
C THR A 100 9.34 24.72 -14.85
N THR A 101 8.11 24.31 -14.51
CA THR A 101 6.95 25.22 -14.51
C THR A 101 7.12 26.39 -13.56
N PHE A 102 7.71 26.17 -12.38
CA PHE A 102 7.97 27.22 -11.40
C PHE A 102 8.97 28.25 -11.93
N ILE A 103 10.10 27.79 -12.47
CA ILE A 103 11.12 28.68 -13.06
C ILE A 103 10.51 29.46 -14.22
N THR A 104 9.79 28.79 -15.12
CA THR A 104 9.12 29.45 -16.25
C THR A 104 8.10 30.48 -15.79
N ALA A 105 7.28 30.17 -14.79
CA ALA A 105 6.31 31.09 -14.23
C ALA A 105 6.99 32.30 -13.57
N LEU A 106 8.08 32.09 -12.83
CA LEU A 106 8.86 33.17 -12.21
C LEU A 106 9.48 34.08 -13.28
N THR A 107 10.09 33.51 -14.31
CA THR A 107 10.62 34.29 -15.44
C THR A 107 9.50 35.07 -16.12
N ALA A 108 8.35 34.45 -16.40
CA ALA A 108 7.22 35.13 -17.02
C ALA A 108 6.70 36.29 -16.16
N LEU A 109 6.57 36.10 -14.84
CA LEU A 109 6.18 37.15 -13.91
C LEU A 109 7.16 38.33 -13.96
N ILE A 110 8.47 38.05 -13.89
CA ILE A 110 9.51 39.08 -13.94
C ILE A 110 9.45 39.82 -15.29
N THR A 111 9.33 39.11 -16.41
CA THR A 111 9.21 39.72 -17.73
C THR A 111 7.96 40.59 -17.82
N GLN A 112 6.81 40.12 -17.31
CA GLN A 112 5.58 40.91 -17.27
C GLN A 112 5.73 42.19 -16.45
N LEU A 113 6.40 42.12 -15.28
CA LEU A 113 6.68 43.31 -14.47
C LEU A 113 7.60 44.30 -15.19
N ILE A 114 8.63 43.81 -15.89
CA ILE A 114 9.51 44.65 -16.71
C ILE A 114 8.74 45.29 -17.87
N THR A 115 7.93 44.53 -18.59
CA THR A 115 7.10 45.04 -19.69
C THR A 115 6.10 46.07 -19.18
N LEU A 116 5.43 45.81 -18.05
CA LEU A 116 4.53 46.76 -17.43
C LEU A 116 5.24 48.07 -17.08
N ALA A 117 6.39 47.99 -16.41
CA ALA A 117 7.20 49.16 -16.10
C ALA A 117 7.59 49.93 -17.36
N ALA A 118 8.10 49.23 -18.38
CA ALA A 118 8.49 49.83 -19.64
C ALA A 118 7.34 50.58 -20.33
N VAL A 119 6.13 50.03 -20.32
CA VAL A 119 4.94 50.67 -20.90
C VAL A 119 4.54 51.91 -20.10
N VAL A 120 4.53 51.83 -18.77
CA VAL A 120 4.17 52.97 -17.91
C VAL A 120 5.19 54.11 -18.07
N PHE A 121 6.49 53.80 -17.99
CA PHE A 121 7.55 54.79 -18.17
C PHE A 121 7.60 55.34 -19.60
N GLY A 122 7.50 54.48 -20.60
CA GLY A 122 7.48 54.87 -22.01
C GLY A 122 6.27 55.75 -22.35
N GLY A 123 5.10 55.40 -21.83
CA GLY A 123 3.88 56.21 -21.97
C GLY A 123 4.02 57.58 -21.31
N TRP A 124 4.57 57.66 -20.09
CA TRP A 124 4.83 58.94 -19.42
C TRP A 124 5.79 59.84 -20.20
N ILE A 125 6.90 59.29 -20.69
CA ILE A 125 7.87 60.02 -21.52
C ILE A 125 7.23 60.45 -22.85
N ALA A 126 6.40 59.60 -23.47
CA ALA A 126 5.68 59.96 -24.68
C ALA A 126 4.76 61.17 -24.43
N VAL A 127 3.99 61.17 -23.34
CA VAL A 127 3.15 62.32 -22.96
C VAL A 127 3.99 63.58 -22.78
N GLN A 128 5.13 63.50 -22.09
CA GLN A 128 6.03 64.64 -21.91
C GLN A 128 6.51 65.20 -23.26
N VAL A 129 6.98 64.34 -24.16
CA VAL A 129 7.51 64.76 -25.48
C VAL A 129 6.39 65.32 -26.37
N PHE A 130 5.24 64.65 -26.46
CA PHE A 130 4.11 65.11 -27.27
C PHE A 130 3.45 66.37 -26.71
N SER A 131 3.36 66.51 -25.38
CA SER A 131 2.83 67.71 -24.72
C SER A 131 3.80 68.89 -24.87
N ALA A 132 5.11 68.69 -24.64
CA ALA A 132 6.12 69.72 -24.85
C ALA A 132 6.21 70.18 -26.32
N SER A 133 5.97 69.27 -27.27
CA SER A 133 5.90 69.60 -28.70
C SER A 133 4.69 70.47 -29.05
N SER A 134 3.54 70.28 -28.37
CA SER A 134 2.33 71.10 -28.60
C SER A 134 2.52 72.58 -28.25
N TYR A 135 3.39 72.91 -27.27
CA TYR A 135 3.69 74.31 -26.93
C TYR A 135 4.68 74.99 -27.89
N LYS A 136 5.32 74.26 -28.82
CA LYS A 136 6.24 74.83 -29.81
C LYS A 136 5.59 75.23 -31.14
N GLY A 137 4.27 75.06 -31.29
CA GLY A 137 3.52 75.34 -32.52
C GLY A 137 2.95 76.76 -32.65
N GLY A 138 3.56 77.76 -32.00
CA GLY A 138 3.01 79.12 -31.90
C GLY A 138 3.97 80.22 -32.34
N THR A 139 4.57 80.14 -33.53
CA THR A 139 5.19 81.30 -34.20
C THR A 139 4.13 82.30 -34.69
N THR A 140 3.09 82.51 -33.89
CA THR A 140 1.98 83.43 -34.14
C THR A 140 2.11 84.72 -33.31
N VAL A 141 3.25 84.95 -32.66
CA VAL A 141 3.41 86.10 -31.75
C VAL A 141 3.86 87.40 -32.42
N ASN A 142 4.28 87.38 -33.69
CA ASN A 142 4.73 88.61 -34.35
C ASN A 142 4.25 88.83 -35.79
N ILE A 143 3.50 87.90 -36.41
CA ILE A 143 3.06 88.11 -37.79
C ILE A 143 1.99 89.22 -37.87
N ARG A 144 0.99 89.25 -36.95
CA ARG A 144 0.02 90.38 -36.92
C ARG A 144 0.67 91.72 -36.56
N LYS A 145 1.61 91.74 -35.61
CA LYS A 145 2.33 92.98 -35.25
C LYS A 145 3.26 93.44 -36.37
N ALA A 146 3.91 92.54 -37.10
CA ALA A 146 4.80 92.88 -38.21
C ALA A 146 4.02 93.42 -39.42
N VAL A 147 2.82 92.89 -39.70
CA VAL A 147 1.96 93.39 -40.79
C VAL A 147 1.44 94.80 -40.46
N ILE A 148 0.96 95.04 -39.23
CA ILE A 148 0.49 96.38 -38.83
C ILE A 148 1.65 97.39 -38.81
N LYS A 149 2.86 96.98 -38.38
CA LYS A 149 4.04 97.85 -38.39
C LYS A 149 4.50 98.25 -39.79
N ARG A 150 4.29 97.41 -40.81
CA ARG A 150 4.66 97.70 -42.22
C ARG A 150 3.60 98.46 -43.00
N ASN A 151 2.35 98.53 -42.52
CA ASN A 151 1.23 99.13 -43.25
C ASN A 151 0.91 100.59 -42.84
N HIS A 152 1.81 101.27 -42.15
CA HIS A 152 1.67 102.70 -41.85
C HIS A 152 2.09 103.53 -43.08
N PHE A 153 1.28 103.49 -44.13
CA PHE A 153 1.33 104.50 -45.19
C PHE A 153 0.82 105.81 -44.62
N HIS A 154 1.69 106.81 -44.53
CA HIS A 154 1.28 108.19 -44.29
C HIS A 154 0.52 108.65 -45.52
N GLY A 155 -0.77 108.92 -45.36
CA GLY A 155 -1.54 109.73 -46.30
C GLY A 155 -1.15 111.19 -46.19
#